data_AF-A0A9P9NIL4-F1
#
_entry.id   AF-A0A9P9NIL4-F1
#
_cell.length_a   1.000
_cell.length_b   1.000
_cell.length_c   1.000
_cell.angle_alpha   90.00
_cell.angle_beta   90.00
_cell.angle_gamma   90.00
#
_symmetry.space_group_name_H-M   'P 1'
#
loop_
_entity.id
_entity.type
_entity.pdbx_description
1 polymer ?
#
loop_
_entity_poly.entity_id
_entity_poly.type
_entity_poly.pdbx_seq_one_letter_code
_entity_poly.pdbx_strand_id
1 'polypeptide(L)'
;MDAPRITERNRRIQKKRENQTIDRRKETLIKKAFELGEFDGIDVAVIICKHGRYTTFKSTDRTTWPPSKEEIQAAYPLPKNLLAEDVKKRISRCGKLSPKNDGLNNDMPGCQRSC
;
A
#
# COMPACT_ATOMS: atom_id res chain seq x y z
N MET A 1 -10.45 17.94 -43.54
CA MET A 1 -9.27 17.93 -42.64
C MET A 1 -9.81 18.12 -41.23
N ASP A 2 -10.26 17.04 -40.58
CA ASP A 2 -11.10 17.11 -39.37
C ASP A 2 -10.48 16.35 -38.17
N ALA A 3 -9.18 16.51 -37.95
CA ALA A 3 -8.42 15.68 -37.00
C ALA A 3 -8.05 16.26 -35.60
N PRO A 4 -8.38 17.49 -35.16
CA PRO A 4 -7.96 17.95 -33.82
C PRO A 4 -8.96 17.70 -32.67
N ARG A 5 -10.24 17.40 -32.95
CA ARG A 5 -11.28 17.28 -31.88
C ARG A 5 -11.28 15.92 -31.18
N ILE A 6 -10.95 14.84 -31.87
CA ILE A 6 -10.97 13.47 -31.30
C ILE A 6 -9.79 13.27 -30.34
N THR A 7 -8.62 13.81 -30.65
CA THR A 7 -7.40 13.69 -29.83
C THR A 7 -7.53 14.38 -28.48
N GLU A 8 -8.12 15.58 -28.43
CA GLU A 8 -8.35 16.31 -27.18
C GLU A 8 -9.41 15.64 -26.28
N ARG A 9 -10.46 15.06 -26.86
CA ARG A 9 -11.45 14.26 -26.11
C ARG A 9 -10.79 13.03 -25.48
N ASN A 10 -9.96 12.30 -26.23
CA ASN A 10 -9.25 11.12 -25.72
C ASN A 10 -8.30 11.48 -24.57
N ARG A 11 -7.56 12.60 -24.69
CA ARG A 11 -6.69 13.12 -23.63
C ARG A 11 -7.46 13.42 -22.34
N ARG A 12 -8.65 14.02 -22.45
CA ARG A 12 -9.52 14.31 -21.28
C ARG A 12 -10.02 13.03 -20.62
N ILE A 13 -10.43 12.04 -21.42
CA ILE A 13 -10.87 10.72 -20.90
C ILE A 13 -9.73 10.03 -20.17
N GLN A 14 -8.51 10.06 -20.73
CA GLN A 14 -7.33 9.47 -20.10
C GLN A 14 -7.01 10.15 -18.76
N LYS A 15 -6.94 11.49 -18.73
CA LYS A 15 -6.74 12.25 -17.48
C LYS A 15 -7.80 11.94 -16.42
N LYS A 16 -9.06 11.77 -16.83
CA LYS A 16 -10.15 11.39 -15.92
C LYS A 16 -9.91 10.00 -15.31
N ARG A 17 -9.52 9.01 -16.12
CA ARG A 17 -9.20 7.64 -15.65
C ARG A 17 -7.98 7.62 -14.72
N GLU A 18 -6.95 8.39 -15.04
CA GLU A 18 -5.75 8.52 -14.21
C GLU A 18 -6.08 9.12 -12.85
N ASN A 19 -6.87 10.21 -12.82
CA ASN A 19 -7.33 10.82 -11.57
C ASN A 19 -8.17 9.86 -10.74
N GLN A 20 -9.13 9.18 -11.35
CA GLN A 20 -9.93 8.15 -10.66
C GLN A 20 -9.07 7.04 -10.07
N THR A 21 -8.02 6.62 -10.78
CA THR A 21 -7.09 5.59 -10.29
C THR A 21 -6.29 6.08 -9.09
N ILE A 22 -5.82 7.33 -9.13
CA ILE A 22 -5.11 7.95 -8.00
C ILE A 22 -6.04 8.07 -6.79
N ASP A 23 -7.27 8.51 -7.00
CA ASP A 23 -8.24 8.71 -5.92
C ASP A 23 -8.61 7.37 -5.27
N ARG A 24 -8.82 6.31 -6.07
CA ARG A 24 -9.02 4.94 -5.55
C ARG A 24 -7.83 4.43 -4.71
N ARG A 25 -6.60 4.71 -5.13
CA ARG A 25 -5.40 4.32 -4.38
C ARG A 25 -5.29 5.09 -3.06
N LYS A 26 -5.62 6.38 -3.06
CA LYS A 26 -5.68 7.20 -1.84
C LYS A 26 -6.72 6.69 -0.86
N GLU A 27 -7.92 6.40 -1.36
CA GLU A 27 -9.02 5.86 -0.56
C GLU A 27 -8.64 4.51 0.06
N THR A 28 -8.03 3.62 -0.75
CA THR A 28 -7.49 2.34 -0.25
C THR A 28 -6.45 2.54 0.85
N LEU A 29 -5.51 3.49 0.68
CA LEU A 29 -4.48 3.78 1.68
C LEU A 29 -5.10 4.27 3.00
N ILE A 30 -6.07 5.19 2.93
CA ILE A 30 -6.77 5.70 4.11
C ILE A 30 -7.54 4.57 4.80
N LYS A 31 -8.23 3.73 4.03
CA LYS A 31 -8.94 2.57 4.58
C LYS A 31 -7.99 1.63 5.31
N LYS A 32 -6.83 1.30 4.73
CA LYS A 32 -5.83 0.44 5.39
C LYS A 32 -5.22 1.09 6.63
N ALA A 33 -4.99 2.40 6.60
CA ALA A 33 -4.52 3.15 7.76
C ALA A 33 -5.56 3.15 8.90
N PHE A 34 -6.85 3.26 8.56
CA PHE A 34 -7.94 3.12 9.52
C PHE A 34 -8.02 1.70 10.10
N GLU A 35 -7.97 0.66 9.24
CA GLU A 35 -7.96 -0.73 9.68
C GLU A 35 -6.82 -1.02 10.68
N LEU A 36 -5.61 -0.52 10.43
CA LEU A 36 -4.47 -0.66 11.37
C LEU A 36 -4.72 0.05 12.71
N GLY A 37 -5.37 1.21 12.68
CA GLY A 37 -5.69 1.94 13.90
C GLY A 37 -6.76 1.26 14.74
N GLU A 38 -7.85 0.85 14.09
CA GLU A 38 -9.02 0.28 14.74
C GLU A 38 -8.77 -1.15 15.22
N PHE A 39 -8.14 -2.00 14.40
CA PHE A 39 -8.01 -3.43 14.72
C PHE A 39 -6.74 -3.77 15.49
N ASP A 40 -5.62 -3.11 15.19
CA ASP A 40 -4.34 -3.40 15.86
C ASP A 40 -4.05 -2.43 17.02
N GLY A 41 -4.90 -1.41 17.23
CA GLY A 41 -4.74 -0.42 18.29
C GLY A 41 -3.50 0.48 18.11
N ILE A 42 -3.04 0.66 16.87
CA ILE A 42 -1.84 1.42 16.54
C ILE A 42 -2.21 2.87 16.20
N ASP A 43 -1.53 3.85 16.79
CA ASP A 43 -1.70 5.23 16.36
C ASP A 43 -1.04 5.45 14.98
N VAL A 44 -1.86 5.79 13.96
CA VAL A 44 -1.45 5.96 12.57
C VAL A 44 -1.77 7.38 12.11
N ALA A 45 -0.82 7.99 11.41
CA ALA A 45 -1.02 9.24 10.69
C ALA A 45 -0.50 9.10 9.26
N VAL A 46 -1.29 9.58 8.29
CA VAL A 46 -0.94 9.56 6.87
C VAL A 46 -1.00 11.00 6.35
N ILE A 47 0.09 11.45 5.73
CA ILE A 47 0.19 12.76 5.08
C ILE A 47 0.47 12.53 3.60
N ILE A 48 -0.44 12.98 2.73
CA ILE A 48 -0.32 12.86 1.29
C ILE A 48 -0.21 14.25 0.68
N CYS A 49 0.85 14.54 -0.06
CA CYS A 49 1.00 15.76 -0.83
C CYS A 49 0.82 15.48 -2.34
N LYS A 50 -0.15 16.13 -2.99
CA LYS A 50 -0.37 16.07 -4.44
C LYS A 50 -0.50 17.50 -4.99
N HIS A 51 0.43 17.91 -5.86
CA HIS A 51 0.45 19.24 -6.48
C HIS A 51 0.31 20.39 -5.45
N GLY A 52 1.07 20.32 -4.35
CA GLY A 52 1.05 21.33 -3.28
C GLY A 52 -0.17 21.28 -2.35
N ARG A 53 -1.11 20.35 -2.56
CA ARG A 53 -2.24 20.14 -1.66
C ARG A 53 -1.97 18.97 -0.73
N TYR A 54 -2.18 19.20 0.56
CA TYR A 54 -2.07 18.19 1.59
C TYR A 54 -3.43 17.55 1.88
N THR A 55 -3.42 16.23 2.03
CA THR A 55 -4.52 15.45 2.58
C THR A 55 -3.96 14.69 3.77
N THR A 56 -4.58 14.87 4.93
CA THR A 56 -4.14 14.25 6.18
C THR A 56 -5.22 13.31 6.69
N PHE A 57 -4.78 12.19 7.24
CA PHE A 57 -5.60 11.25 8.01
C PHE A 57 -4.89 10.98 9.34
N LYS A 58 -5.66 10.92 10.42
CA LYS A 58 -5.22 10.54 11.75
C LYS A 58 -6.19 9.49 12.28
N SER A 59 -5.67 8.40 12.85
CA SER A 59 -6.51 7.37 13.49
C SER A 59 -7.09 7.83 14.81
N THR A 60 -6.40 8.75 15.48
CA THR A 60 -6.70 9.20 16.84
C THR A 60 -7.07 10.68 16.84
N ASP A 61 -8.06 11.05 17.66
CA ASP A 61 -8.54 12.43 17.79
C ASP A 61 -7.68 13.31 18.70
N ARG A 62 -6.63 12.77 19.33
CA ARG A 62 -5.71 13.53 20.19
C ARG A 62 -5.16 14.74 19.44
N THR A 63 -5.19 15.89 20.11
CA THR A 63 -4.75 17.18 19.58
C THR A 63 -3.25 17.24 19.33
N THR A 64 -2.48 16.43 20.07
CA THR A 64 -1.01 16.33 19.98
C THR A 64 -0.51 15.29 18.98
N TRP A 65 -1.41 14.64 18.24
CA TRP A 65 -1.07 13.62 17.25
C TRP A 65 -1.35 14.11 15.83
N PRO A 66 -0.42 13.93 14.86
CA PRO A 66 0.87 13.24 14.96
C PRO A 66 1.97 14.06 15.63
N PRO A 67 3.00 13.40 16.21
CA PRO A 67 4.18 14.08 16.72
C PRO A 67 4.93 14.81 15.61
N SER A 68 5.62 15.88 15.99
CA SER A 68 6.53 16.60 15.11
C SER A 68 7.69 15.71 14.66
N LYS A 69 8.34 16.11 13.56
CA LYS A 69 9.48 15.35 13.02
C LYS A 69 10.63 15.30 14.04
N GLU A 70 10.82 16.38 14.76
CA GLU A 70 11.84 16.55 15.79
C GLU A 70 11.57 15.61 16.97
N GLU A 71 10.32 15.51 17.43
CA GLU A 71 9.92 14.55 18.46
C GLU A 71 10.12 13.10 18.02
N ILE A 72 9.79 12.75 16.77
CA ILE A 72 10.01 11.40 16.24
C ILE A 72 11.51 11.06 16.23
N GLN A 73 12.37 12.02 15.84
CA GLN A 73 13.81 11.81 15.79
C GLN A 73 14.45 11.67 17.18
N ALA A 74 13.87 12.32 18.18
CA ALA A 74 14.31 12.23 19.58
C ALA A 74 13.73 11.01 20.33
N ALA A 75 12.76 10.31 19.74
CA ALA A 75 12.07 9.21 20.39
C ALA A 75 12.97 7.99 20.66
N TYR A 76 12.69 7.29 21.76
CA TYR A 76 13.28 6.00 22.08
C TYR A 76 12.19 4.92 22.15
N PRO A 77 12.39 3.74 21.53
CA PRO A 77 13.56 3.30 20.78
C PRO A 77 13.75 4.04 19.44
N LEU A 78 14.97 3.99 18.90
CA LEU A 78 15.35 4.69 17.68
C LEU A 78 14.34 4.42 16.54
N PRO A 79 13.80 5.47 15.90
CA PRO A 79 12.78 5.33 14.87
C PRO A 79 13.33 4.60 13.63
N LYS A 80 12.50 3.76 13.03
CA LYS A 80 12.80 3.07 11.77
C LYS A 80 12.29 3.89 10.59
N ASN A 81 13.20 4.53 9.86
CA ASN A 81 12.87 5.28 8.66
C ASN A 81 12.89 4.34 7.44
N LEU A 82 11.75 4.19 6.74
CA LEU A 82 11.64 3.40 5.51
C LEU A 82 11.56 4.33 4.30
N LEU A 83 12.45 4.13 3.32
CA LEU A 83 12.42 4.85 2.05
C LEU A 83 11.68 4.05 0.97
N ALA A 84 11.32 4.73 -0.12
CA ALA A 84 10.62 4.10 -1.24
C ALA A 84 11.42 2.91 -1.83
N GLU A 85 12.74 3.04 -1.85
CA GLU A 85 13.70 2.02 -2.29
C GLU A 85 13.62 0.77 -1.42
N ASP A 86 13.46 0.92 -0.11
CA ASP A 86 13.36 -0.21 0.83
C ASP A 86 12.06 -0.98 0.63
N VAL A 87 10.96 -0.28 0.36
CA VAL A 87 9.66 -0.89 0.05
C VAL A 87 9.74 -1.62 -1.29
N LYS A 88 10.33 -1.01 -2.34
CA LYS A 88 10.55 -1.66 -3.64
C LYS A 88 11.33 -2.96 -3.50
N LYS A 89 12.42 -2.97 -2.72
CA LYS A 89 13.23 -4.16 -2.42
C LYS A 89 12.46 -5.25 -1.65
N ARG A 90 11.48 -4.89 -0.82
CA ARG A 90 10.61 -5.88 -0.14
C ARG A 90 9.62 -6.52 -1.11
N ILE A 91 8.98 -5.70 -1.94
CA ILE A 91 8.00 -6.17 -2.94
C ILE A 91 8.66 -7.13 -3.93
N SER A 92 9.85 -6.81 -4.44
CA SER A 92 10.56 -7.65 -5.42
C SER A 92 11.03 -9.00 -4.85
N ARG A 93 11.31 -9.07 -3.54
CA ARG A 93 11.65 -10.34 -2.87
C ARG A 93 10.46 -11.27 -2.71
N CYS A 94 9.26 -10.72 -2.51
CA CYS A 94 8.03 -11.51 -2.36
C CYS A 94 7.55 -12.13 -3.69
N GLY A 95 8.07 -11.68 -4.84
CA GLY A 95 7.78 -12.23 -6.17
C GLY A 95 8.63 -13.44 -6.58
N LYS A 96 9.58 -13.88 -5.74
CA LYS A 96 10.37 -15.11 -5.96
C LYS A 96 9.87 -16.25 -5.07
N LEU A 97 8.61 -16.65 -5.24
CA LEU A 97 8.26 -18.03 -4.92
C LEU A 97 8.83 -18.88 -6.07
N SER A 98 9.86 -19.65 -5.74
CA SER A 98 10.54 -20.61 -6.61
C SER A 98 9.54 -21.47 -7.40
N PRO A 99 9.89 -21.95 -8.62
CA PRO A 99 9.13 -23.03 -9.24
C PRO A 99 9.06 -24.19 -8.26
N LYS A 100 7.86 -24.70 -7.96
CA LYS A 100 7.74 -25.99 -7.29
C LYS A 100 8.38 -27.01 -8.22
N ASN A 101 9.51 -27.57 -7.82
CA ASN A 101 10.01 -28.77 -8.44
C ASN A 101 9.11 -29.90 -7.94
N ASP A 102 8.07 -30.21 -8.71
CA ASP A 102 7.26 -31.40 -8.54
C ASP A 102 8.05 -32.58 -9.12
N GLY A 103 9.15 -32.93 -8.44
CA GLY A 103 9.98 -34.09 -8.75
C GLY A 103 9.56 -35.27 -7.90
N LEU A 104 8.86 -36.22 -8.53
CA LEU A 104 8.54 -37.55 -8.00
C LEU A 104 9.77 -38.19 -7.34
N ASN A 105 9.57 -38.80 -6.16
CA ASN A 105 10.05 -40.15 -5.84
C ASN A 105 9.39 -40.69 -4.56
N ASN A 106 8.46 -41.62 -4.79
CA ASN A 106 8.25 -42.94 -4.19
C ASN A 106 7.89 -43.14 -2.70
N ASP A 107 6.96 -44.09 -2.56
CA ASP A 107 6.74 -45.08 -1.50
C ASP A 107 5.66 -44.84 -0.42
N MET A 108 4.54 -45.57 -0.62
CA MET A 108 3.39 -45.84 0.25
C MET A 108 3.74 -46.86 1.36
N PRO A 109 3.08 -46.85 2.54
CA PRO A 109 1.80 -47.58 2.71
C PRO A 109 0.79 -46.78 3.59
N GLY A 110 -0.51 -46.74 3.28
CA GLY A 110 -1.46 -47.83 3.46
C GLY A 110 -2.35 -47.56 4.69
N CYS A 111 -3.52 -46.93 4.49
CA CYS A 111 -4.59 -46.92 5.50
C CYS A 111 -5.93 -47.13 4.81
N GLN A 112 -6.40 -48.38 4.84
CA GLN A 112 -7.71 -48.77 4.34
C GLN A 112 -8.79 -48.19 5.27
N ARG A 113 -9.77 -47.48 4.71
CA ARG A 113 -11.06 -47.26 5.38
C ARG A 113 -12.08 -48.17 4.71
N SER A 114 -12.45 -49.23 5.41
CA SER A 114 -13.67 -49.98 5.19
C SER A 114 -14.89 -49.16 5.64
N CYS A 115 -16.02 -49.42 4.99
CA CYS A 115 -17.33 -48.79 5.16
C CYS A 115 -17.84 -48.68 6.60
#